data_AF-A0A221KH96-F1
#
_entry.id   AF-A0A221KH96-F1
#
_cell.length_a   1.000
_cell.length_b   1.000
_cell.length_c   1.000
_cell.angle_alpha   90.00
_cell.angle_beta   90.00
_cell.angle_gamma   90.00
#
_symmetry.space_group_name_H-M   'P 1'
#
loop_
_entity.id
_entity.type
_entity.pdbx_description
1 polymer ?
#
loop_
_entity_poly.entity_id
_entity_poly.type
_entity_poly.pdbx_seq_one_letter_code
_entity_poly.pdbx_strand_id
1 'polypeptide(L)'
;MAQPTVTEVRLPPPSEAVIFRWDRLGSVAVPGAVEQPVLLLHADGRYSVPPRTLGGERVAGRLSSAELRALLTDIVVRQRFTSLNSDAIEAQIRAQAQTGGLLLRLRDGGVTRLELRLPGVHHTVTLANAHAAYQQFPQMEALQRLQAIQQRLLVLVEPSQPPAR
;
A
#
# COMPACT_ATOMS: atom_id res chain seq x y z
N MET A 1 10.12 29.11 -9.08
CA MET A 1 9.82 28.21 -10.23
C MET A 1 8.63 27.36 -9.83
N ALA A 2 7.48 27.52 -10.49
CA ALA A 2 6.29 26.73 -10.20
C ALA A 2 6.47 25.32 -10.78
N GLN A 3 6.38 24.28 -9.94
CA GLN A 3 6.36 22.90 -10.43
C GLN A 3 4.99 22.65 -11.09
N PRO A 4 4.94 21.95 -12.23
CA PRO A 4 3.68 21.61 -12.87
C PRO A 4 2.83 20.78 -11.91
N THR A 5 1.62 21.27 -11.61
CA THR A 5 0.64 20.54 -10.80
C THR A 5 0.16 19.34 -11.62
N VAL A 6 0.71 18.16 -11.36
CA VAL A 6 0.23 16.92 -11.97
C VAL A 6 -1.12 16.60 -11.36
N THR A 7 -2.20 16.93 -12.07
CA THR A 7 -3.58 16.75 -11.59
C THR A 7 -4.09 15.32 -11.82
N GLU A 8 -3.50 14.58 -12.75
CA GLU A 8 -3.94 13.25 -13.17
C GLU A 8 -2.75 12.37 -13.56
N VAL A 9 -2.82 11.08 -13.21
CA VAL A 9 -1.78 10.10 -13.59
C VAL A 9 -2.03 9.61 -15.01
N ARG A 10 -1.00 9.68 -15.86
CA ARG A 10 -1.02 9.01 -17.17
C ARG A 10 -0.87 7.51 -16.96
N LEU A 11 -1.84 6.74 -17.45
CA LEU A 11 -1.75 5.28 -17.42
C LEU A 11 -0.62 4.78 -18.33
N PRO A 12 0.13 3.75 -17.90
CA PRO A 12 0.97 3.00 -18.82
C PRO A 12 0.12 2.34 -19.93
N PRO A 13 0.71 2.00 -21.07
CA PRO A 13 0.06 1.12 -22.04
C PRO A 13 -0.43 -0.16 -21.34
N PRO A 14 -1.63 -0.66 -21.67
CA PRO A 14 -2.12 -1.93 -21.13
C PRO A 14 -1.09 -3.03 -21.37
N SER A 15 -0.69 -3.71 -20.30
CA SER A 15 0.27 -4.81 -20.34
C SER A 15 0.09 -5.69 -19.10
N GLU A 16 0.69 -6.87 -19.13
CA GLU A 16 0.71 -7.77 -17.96
C GLU A 16 1.69 -7.31 -16.86
N ALA A 17 2.35 -6.16 -17.04
CA ALA A 17 3.29 -5.63 -16.05
C ALA A 17 2.57 -5.26 -14.75
N VAL A 18 3.13 -5.69 -13.61
CA VAL A 18 2.67 -5.26 -12.28
C VAL A 18 3.10 -3.82 -12.06
N ILE A 19 2.12 -2.95 -11.82
CA ILE A 19 2.31 -1.51 -11.60
C ILE A 19 2.12 -1.11 -10.14
N PHE A 20 1.42 -1.92 -9.35
CA PHE A 20 1.31 -1.73 -7.92
C PHE A 20 1.36 -3.08 -7.21
N ARG A 21 2.14 -3.15 -6.14
CA ARG A 21 2.30 -4.34 -5.31
C ARG A 21 2.19 -3.94 -3.85
N TRP A 22 1.39 -4.71 -3.11
CA TRP A 22 1.30 -4.60 -1.66
C TRP A 22 1.69 -5.94 -1.06
N ASP A 23 2.74 -5.95 -0.24
CA ASP A 23 3.16 -7.09 0.56
C ASP A 23 2.92 -6.84 2.05
N ARG A 24 2.62 -7.93 2.76
CA ARG A 24 2.72 -8.01 4.22
C ARG A 24 3.75 -9.09 4.53
N LEU A 25 4.97 -8.68 4.84
CA LEU A 25 6.05 -9.58 5.22
C LEU A 25 5.84 -9.94 6.70
N GLY A 26 5.80 -11.24 7.02
CA GLY A 26 5.68 -11.70 8.40
C GLY A 26 6.90 -11.30 9.24
N SER A 27 6.74 -11.24 10.56
CA SER A 27 7.85 -10.97 11.50
C SER A 27 8.84 -12.15 11.63
N VAL A 28 8.50 -13.32 11.09
CA VAL A 28 9.36 -14.51 11.04
C VAL A 28 9.41 -15.01 9.61
N ALA A 29 10.53 -14.75 8.93
CA ALA A 29 10.83 -15.40 7.66
C ALA A 29 11.06 -16.89 7.95
N VAL A 30 10.05 -17.73 7.73
CA VAL A 30 10.26 -19.18 7.71
C VAL A 30 11.10 -19.50 6.47
N PRO A 31 12.27 -20.14 6.60
CA PRO A 31 13.08 -20.52 5.45
C PRO A 31 12.25 -21.34 4.45
N GLY A 32 12.16 -20.87 3.19
CA GLY A 32 11.35 -21.50 2.15
C GLY A 32 9.91 -21.01 2.02
N ALA A 33 9.44 -20.11 2.89
CA ALA A 33 8.16 -19.44 2.66
C ALA A 33 8.27 -18.50 1.46
N VAL A 34 7.48 -18.78 0.41
CA VAL A 34 7.32 -17.87 -0.72
C VAL A 34 6.48 -16.69 -0.24
N GLU A 35 7.08 -15.50 -0.17
CA GLU A 35 6.34 -14.27 0.11
C GLU A 35 5.22 -14.09 -0.90
N GLN A 36 3.97 -14.18 -0.45
CA GLN A 36 2.81 -13.92 -1.29
C GLN A 36 2.36 -12.47 -1.10
N PRO A 37 2.32 -11.66 -2.17
CA PRO A 37 1.81 -10.30 -2.09
C PRO A 37 0.35 -10.32 -1.68
N VAL A 38 -0.05 -9.41 -0.80
CA VAL A 38 -1.44 -9.17 -0.38
C VAL A 38 -2.28 -8.69 -1.57
N LEU A 39 -1.67 -7.93 -2.48
CA LEU A 39 -2.30 -7.45 -3.70
C LEU A 39 -1.27 -7.27 -4.80
N LEU A 40 -1.60 -7.74 -6.00
CA LEU A 40 -0.95 -7.35 -7.25
C LEU A 40 -1.96 -6.61 -8.12
N LEU A 41 -1.53 -5.52 -8.73
CA LEU A 41 -2.31 -4.75 -9.71
C LEU A 41 -1.45 -4.53 -10.97
N HIS A 42 -2.03 -4.89 -12.11
CA HIS A 42 -1.39 -4.85 -13.41
C HIS A 42 -1.79 -3.61 -14.22
N ALA A 43 -0.96 -3.24 -15.20
CA ALA A 43 -1.18 -2.08 -16.07
C ALA A 43 -2.49 -2.16 -16.90
N ASP A 44 -2.98 -3.37 -17.16
CA ASP A 44 -4.24 -3.63 -17.86
C ASP A 44 -5.49 -3.63 -16.95
N GLY A 45 -5.32 -3.28 -15.68
CA GLY A 45 -6.36 -3.20 -14.66
C GLY A 45 -6.66 -4.51 -13.93
N ARG A 46 -6.06 -5.64 -14.32
CA ARG A 46 -6.21 -6.90 -13.57
C ARG A 46 -5.61 -6.75 -12.18
N TYR A 47 -6.28 -7.31 -11.18
CA TYR A 47 -5.72 -7.44 -9.84
C TYR A 47 -5.93 -8.84 -9.28
N SER A 48 -5.06 -9.23 -8.36
CA SER A 48 -5.15 -10.51 -7.68
C SER A 48 -4.75 -10.41 -6.22
N VAL A 49 -5.47 -11.15 -5.38
CA VAL A 49 -5.33 -11.20 -3.92
C VAL A 49 -5.28 -12.68 -3.52
N PRO A 50 -4.25 -13.11 -2.79
CA PRO A 50 -4.12 -14.50 -2.38
C PRO A 50 -5.25 -14.91 -1.44
N PRO A 51 -5.55 -16.21 -1.32
CA PRO A 51 -6.56 -16.68 -0.40
C PRO A 51 -6.18 -16.35 1.05
N ARG A 52 -7.19 -16.04 1.88
CA ARG A 52 -7.01 -15.76 3.31
C ARG A 52 -6.74 -17.02 4.14
N THR A 53 -7.13 -18.17 3.62
CA THR A 53 -7.00 -19.48 4.26
C THR A 53 -6.25 -20.46 3.36
N LEU A 54 -5.56 -21.42 3.96
CA LEU A 54 -4.98 -22.55 3.24
C LEU A 54 -6.09 -23.29 2.46
N GLY A 55 -5.93 -23.40 1.15
CA GLY A 55 -6.92 -24.01 0.26
C GLY A 55 -8.07 -23.09 -0.17
N GLY A 56 -8.09 -21.83 0.26
CA GLY A 56 -9.08 -20.86 -0.21
C GLY A 56 -8.86 -20.45 -1.67
N GLU A 57 -9.86 -19.80 -2.26
CA GLU A 57 -9.77 -19.28 -3.62
C GLU A 57 -9.05 -17.93 -3.67
N ARG A 58 -8.24 -17.75 -4.73
CA ARG A 58 -7.65 -16.45 -5.06
C ARG A 58 -8.76 -15.51 -5.53
N VAL A 59 -8.85 -14.34 -4.92
CA VAL A 59 -9.73 -13.28 -5.43
C VAL A 59 -8.99 -12.60 -6.58
N ALA A 60 -9.63 -12.56 -7.75
CA ALA A 60 -9.12 -11.84 -8.90
C ALA A 60 -10.25 -11.00 -9.50
N GLY A 61 -9.89 -9.86 -10.05
CA GLY A 61 -10.84 -8.96 -10.70
C GLY A 61 -10.14 -8.06 -11.70
N ARG A 62 -10.91 -7.13 -12.27
CA ARG A 62 -10.40 -6.18 -13.24
C ARG A 62 -11.04 -4.82 -13.03
N LEU A 63 -10.21 -3.80 -12.90
CA LEU A 63 -10.61 -2.40 -12.94
C LEU A 63 -10.74 -1.96 -14.40
N SER A 64 -11.78 -1.19 -14.70
CA SER A 64 -11.83 -0.42 -15.94
C SER A 64 -10.69 0.60 -15.99
N SER A 65 -10.37 1.09 -17.19
CA SER A 65 -9.34 2.14 -17.35
C SER A 65 -9.66 3.39 -16.54
N ALA A 66 -10.94 3.74 -16.37
CA ALA A 66 -11.36 4.88 -15.55
C ALA A 66 -11.12 4.64 -14.06
N GLU A 67 -11.48 3.46 -13.55
CA GLU A 67 -11.27 3.08 -12.15
C GLU A 67 -9.78 2.96 -11.82
N LEU A 68 -8.99 2.35 -12.72
CA LEU A 68 -7.54 2.25 -12.57
C LEU A 68 -6.90 3.63 -12.50
N ARG A 69 -7.30 4.54 -13.37
CA ARG A 69 -6.79 5.91 -13.38
C ARG A 69 -7.19 6.68 -12.13
N ALA A 70 -8.44 6.53 -11.69
CA ALA A 70 -8.91 7.15 -10.46
C ALA A 70 -8.14 6.64 -9.24
N LEU A 71 -7.88 5.33 -9.18
CA LEU A 71 -7.08 4.71 -8.12
C LEU A 71 -5.65 5.25 -8.10
N LEU A 72 -4.95 5.24 -9.24
CA LEU A 72 -3.58 5.73 -9.32
C LEU A 72 -3.48 7.23 -9.07
N THR A 73 -4.46 8.02 -9.53
CA THR A 73 -4.52 9.46 -9.25
C THR A 73 -4.72 9.72 -7.77
N ASP A 74 -5.59 8.97 -7.08
CA ASP A 74 -5.72 9.08 -5.64
C ASP A 74 -4.40 8.77 -4.93
N ILE A 75 -3.76 7.63 -5.23
CA ILE A 75 -2.51 7.21 -4.59
C ILE A 75 -1.36 8.20 -4.87
N VAL A 76 -1.12 8.55 -6.13
CA VAL A 76 0.06 9.33 -6.54
C VAL A 76 -0.14 10.82 -6.30
N VAL A 77 -1.31 11.37 -6.64
CA VAL A 77 -1.56 12.81 -6.59
C VAL A 77 -2.14 13.22 -5.24
N ARG A 78 -3.24 12.59 -4.81
CA ARG A 78 -3.93 13.00 -3.57
C ARG A 78 -3.16 12.58 -2.33
N GLN A 79 -2.74 11.32 -2.26
CA GLN A 79 -1.98 10.79 -1.12
C GLN A 79 -0.47 11.06 -1.24
N ARG A 80 -0.02 11.63 -2.37
CA ARG A 80 1.39 11.98 -2.62
C ARG A 80 2.34 10.83 -2.32
N PHE A 81 1.98 9.61 -2.74
CA PHE A 81 2.73 8.39 -2.38
C PHE A 81 4.22 8.48 -2.69
N THR A 82 4.59 9.10 -3.81
CA THR A 82 6.00 9.29 -4.23
C THR A 82 6.80 10.23 -3.32
N SER A 83 6.14 10.99 -2.44
CA SER A 83 6.80 11.83 -1.43
C SER A 83 7.01 11.14 -0.08
N LEU A 84 6.37 9.97 0.13
CA LEU A 84 6.54 9.21 1.36
C LEU A 84 7.93 8.58 1.38
N ASN A 85 8.64 8.72 2.50
CA ASN A 85 9.97 8.14 2.68
C ASN A 85 9.97 7.29 3.96
N SER A 86 10.30 6.00 3.81
CA SER A 86 10.30 5.02 4.92
C SER A 86 11.16 5.49 6.10
N ASP A 87 12.40 5.87 5.83
CA ASP A 87 13.37 6.25 6.86
C ASP A 87 12.94 7.52 7.60
N ALA A 88 12.39 8.49 6.88
CA ALA A 88 11.88 9.72 7.47
C ALA A 88 10.65 9.46 8.37
N ILE A 89 9.75 8.57 7.94
CA ILE A 89 8.59 8.16 8.74
C ILE A 89 9.07 7.46 10.02
N GLU A 90 9.99 6.51 9.90
CA GLU A 90 10.54 5.78 11.06
C GLU A 90 11.29 6.70 12.03
N ALA A 91 12.06 7.66 11.50
CA ALA A 91 12.76 8.65 12.31
C ALA A 91 11.77 9.54 13.09
N GLN A 92 10.69 10.00 12.43
CA GLN A 92 9.63 10.78 13.08
C GLN A 92 8.90 9.98 14.15
N ILE A 93 8.55 8.73 13.87
CA ILE A 93 7.94 7.82 14.85
C ILE A 93 8.85 7.67 16.08
N ARG A 94 10.15 7.44 15.88
CA ARG A 94 11.13 7.30 16.96
C ARG A 94 11.23 8.57 17.81
N ALA A 95 11.28 9.73 17.16
CA ALA A 95 11.34 11.01 17.85
C ALA A 95 10.10 11.25 18.73
N GLN A 96 8.90 10.98 18.20
CA GLN A 96 7.63 11.11 18.94
C GLN A 96 7.54 10.13 20.12
N ALA A 97 8.02 8.90 19.94
CA ALA A 97 8.01 7.90 20.99
C ALA A 97 8.96 8.25 22.16
N GLN A 98 10.13 8.80 21.86
CA GLN A 98 11.06 9.29 22.88
C GLN A 98 10.46 10.41 23.71
N THR A 99 9.71 11.33 23.08
CA THR A 99 9.03 12.42 23.81
C THR A 99 7.83 11.95 24.63
N GLY A 100 7.14 10.89 24.19
CA GLY A 100 5.94 10.37 24.85
C GLY A 100 6.18 9.27 25.89
N GLY A 101 7.42 8.82 26.09
CA GLY A 101 7.74 7.69 26.96
C GLY A 101 7.18 6.34 26.47
N LEU A 102 6.78 6.25 25.21
CA LEU A 102 6.17 5.06 24.63
C LEU A 102 7.24 4.10 24.13
N LEU A 103 7.28 2.88 24.69
CA LEU A 103 8.10 1.79 24.15
C LEU A 103 7.41 1.21 22.92
N LEU A 104 7.89 1.61 21.75
CA LEU A 104 7.48 1.06 20.47
C LEU A 104 7.98 -0.38 20.31
N ARG A 105 7.06 -1.36 20.44
CA ARG A 105 7.30 -2.73 19.95
C ARG A 105 7.12 -2.80 18.43
N LEU A 106 7.84 -1.94 17.68
CA LEU A 106 7.79 -1.92 16.22
C LEU A 106 8.39 -3.19 15.58
N ARG A 107 9.22 -3.94 16.30
CA ARG A 107 9.91 -5.13 15.77
C ARG A 107 9.05 -6.39 15.71
N ASP A 108 7.96 -6.48 16.48
CA ASP A 108 7.28 -7.77 16.69
C ASP A 108 6.08 -8.00 15.77
N GLY A 109 5.85 -7.16 14.77
CA GLY A 109 4.76 -7.39 13.83
C GLY A 109 5.11 -7.12 12.38
N GLY A 110 4.12 -7.38 11.52
CA GLY A 110 4.34 -7.50 10.09
C GLY A 110 4.88 -6.22 9.47
N VAL A 111 5.75 -6.38 8.48
CA VAL A 111 6.25 -5.29 7.64
C VAL A 111 5.29 -5.10 6.48
N THR A 112 4.77 -3.89 6.32
CA THR A 112 4.01 -3.51 5.13
C THR A 112 4.98 -2.94 4.11
N ARG A 113 4.99 -3.50 2.89
CA ARG A 113 5.68 -2.93 1.74
C ARG A 113 4.66 -2.57 0.67
N LEU A 114 4.70 -1.32 0.21
CA LEU A 114 3.93 -0.83 -0.93
C LEU A 114 4.92 -0.42 -2.01
N GLU A 115 4.70 -0.88 -3.23
CA GLU A 115 5.55 -0.59 -4.37
C GLU A 115 4.72 -0.14 -5.56
N LEU A 116 5.13 0.98 -6.17
CA LEU A 116 4.54 1.57 -7.36
C LEU A 116 5.58 1.58 -8.48
N ARG A 117 5.20 1.06 -9.65
CA ARG A 117 6.00 1.05 -10.88
C ARG A 117 5.17 1.62 -12.02
N LEU A 118 5.47 2.86 -12.41
CA LEU A 118 4.90 3.54 -13.57
C LEU A 118 6.03 4.02 -14.49
N PRO A 119 5.75 4.36 -15.76
CA PRO A 119 6.75 4.95 -16.63
C PRO A 119 7.35 6.22 -16.01
N GLY A 120 8.65 6.18 -15.73
CA GLY A 120 9.39 7.30 -15.11
C GLY A 120 9.23 7.42 -13.58
N VAL A 121 8.48 6.54 -12.92
CA VAL A 121 8.30 6.55 -11.46
C VAL A 121 8.41 5.14 -10.92
N HIS A 122 9.43 4.90 -10.11
CA HIS A 122 9.53 3.71 -9.26
C HIS A 122 9.68 4.15 -7.82
N HIS A 123 8.73 3.78 -6.97
CA HIS A 123 8.74 4.18 -5.57
C HIS A 123 8.32 3.02 -4.67
N THR A 124 9.00 2.88 -3.53
CA THR A 124 8.70 1.84 -2.54
C THR A 124 8.67 2.46 -1.15
N VAL A 125 7.64 2.14 -0.39
CA VAL A 125 7.51 2.48 1.03
C VAL A 125 7.44 1.18 1.82
N THR A 126 8.30 1.04 2.81
CA THR A 126 8.37 -0.13 3.69
C THR A 126 8.26 0.36 5.12
N LEU A 127 7.32 -0.17 5.89
CA LEU A 127 7.11 0.24 7.28
C LEU A 127 6.74 -0.96 8.13
N ALA A 128 7.52 -1.18 9.19
CA ALA A 128 7.19 -2.17 10.21
C ALA A 128 5.96 -1.71 11.01
N ASN A 129 5.02 -2.61 11.27
CA ASN A 129 3.87 -2.35 12.13
C ASN A 129 3.06 -1.10 11.75
N ALA A 130 2.90 -0.84 10.45
CA ALA A 130 2.26 0.37 9.91
C ALA A 130 0.91 0.69 10.56
N HIS A 131 0.06 -0.32 10.80
CA HIS A 131 -1.23 -0.11 11.45
C HIS A 131 -1.09 0.33 12.92
N ALA A 132 -0.23 -0.33 13.69
CA ALA A 132 0.01 0.02 15.09
C ALA A 132 0.65 1.42 15.20
N ALA A 133 1.60 1.74 14.31
CA ALA A 133 2.18 3.07 14.24
C ALA A 133 1.11 4.15 14.00
N TYR A 134 0.17 3.92 13.08
CA TYR A 134 -0.94 4.85 12.85
C TYR A 134 -1.86 5.00 14.07
N GLN A 135 -2.21 3.91 14.76
CA GLN A 135 -3.02 3.97 15.99
C GLN A 135 -2.34 4.77 17.11
N GLN A 136 -1.02 4.69 17.20
CA GLN A 136 -0.24 5.37 18.23
C GLN A 136 0.06 6.85 17.88
N PHE A 137 0.23 7.16 16.60
CA PHE A 137 0.54 8.51 16.13
C PHE A 137 -0.43 8.96 15.02
N PRO A 138 -1.73 9.03 15.30
CA PRO A 138 -2.75 9.34 14.30
C PRO A 138 -2.62 10.75 13.71
N GLN A 139 -1.89 11.65 14.37
CA GLN A 139 -1.62 13.01 13.92
C GLN A 139 -0.51 13.10 12.85
N MET A 140 0.27 12.04 12.63
CA MET A 140 1.34 12.05 11.64
C MET A 140 0.76 11.95 10.23
N GLU A 141 0.87 13.03 9.46
CA GLU A 141 0.31 13.11 8.10
C GLU A 141 0.79 11.97 7.19
N ALA A 142 2.07 11.57 7.29
CA ALA A 142 2.60 10.47 6.49
C ALA A 142 1.93 9.12 6.80
N LEU A 143 1.59 8.87 8.08
CA LEU A 143 0.87 7.66 8.49
C LEU A 143 -0.60 7.72 8.09
N GLN A 144 -1.24 8.89 8.16
CA GLN A 144 -2.59 9.10 7.65
C GLN A 144 -2.68 8.79 6.15
N ARG A 145 -1.76 9.32 5.34
CA ARG A 145 -1.69 9.05 3.90
C ARG A 145 -1.45 7.57 3.61
N LEU A 146 -0.53 6.93 4.34
CA LEU A 146 -0.26 5.50 4.20
C LEU A 146 -1.50 4.65 4.53
N GLN A 147 -2.21 5.00 5.61
CA GLN A 147 -3.46 4.34 6.00
C GLN A 147 -4.55 4.56 4.94
N ALA A 148 -4.70 5.77 4.40
CA ALA A 148 -5.67 6.07 3.35
C ALA A 148 -5.42 5.23 2.08
N ILE A 149 -4.15 5.08 1.68
CA ILE A 149 -3.76 4.20 0.57
C ILE A 149 -4.15 2.75 0.86
N GLN A 150 -3.82 2.23 2.06
CA GLN A 150 -4.18 0.85 2.43
C GLN A 150 -5.71 0.65 2.42
N GLN A 151 -6.49 1.58 2.99
CA GLN A 151 -7.95 1.52 2.96
C GLN A 151 -8.51 1.50 1.54
N ARG A 152 -7.95 2.35 0.65
CA ARG A 152 -8.38 2.39 -0.75
C ARG A 152 -8.11 1.05 -1.46
N LEU A 153 -6.98 0.40 -1.17
CA LEU A 153 -6.62 -0.91 -1.73
C LEU A 153 -7.44 -2.05 -1.11
N LEU A 154 -7.82 -1.94 0.17
CA LEU A 154 -8.65 -2.94 0.85
C LEU A 154 -10.01 -3.11 0.19
N VAL A 155 -10.57 -2.07 -0.43
CA VAL A 155 -11.81 -2.18 -1.24
C VAL A 155 -11.67 -3.20 -2.37
N LEU A 156 -10.46 -3.40 -2.91
CA LEU A 156 -10.19 -4.42 -3.93
C LEU A 156 -10.03 -5.83 -3.34
N VAL A 157 -9.59 -5.89 -2.08
CA VAL A 157 -9.33 -7.13 -1.32
C VAL A 157 -10.61 -7.68 -0.71
N GLU A 158 -11.55 -6.81 -0.36
CA GLU A 158 -12.87 -7.12 0.20
C GLU A 158 -13.95 -6.58 -0.75
N PRO A 159 -14.08 -7.13 -1.98
CA PRO A 159 -15.22 -6.77 -2.81
C PRO A 159 -16.46 -7.16 -2.04
N SER A 160 -17.29 -6.16 -1.73
CA SER A 160 -18.46 -6.30 -0.87
C SER A 160 -19.23 -7.56 -1.26
N GLN A 161 -19.42 -8.46 -0.29
CA GLN A 161 -20.43 -9.51 -0.42
C GLN A 161 -21.73 -8.83 -0.88
N PRO A 162 -22.39 -9.29 -1.95
CA PRO A 162 -23.73 -8.80 -2.23
C PRO A 162 -24.57 -9.05 -0.98
N PRO A 163 -25.46 -8.11 -0.59
CA PRO A 163 -26.33 -8.34 0.55
C PRO A 163 -27.05 -9.67 0.33
N ALA A 164 -27.01 -10.54 1.33
CA ALA A 164 -27.80 -11.76 1.34
C ALA A 164 -29.26 -11.35 1.07
N ARG A 165 -29.83 -11.89 -0.02
CA ARG A 165 -31.23 -11.70 -0.37
C ARG A 165 -32.14 -12.42 0.62
#